data_AF-A0A2G6UCR5-F1
#
_entry.id   AF-A0A2G6UCR5-F1
#
_cell.length_a   1.000
_cell.length_b   1.000
_cell.length_c   1.000
_cell.angle_alpha   90.00
_cell.angle_beta   90.00
_cell.angle_gamma   90.00
#
_symmetry.space_group_name_H-M   'P 1'
#
loop_
_entity.id
_entity.type
_entity.pdbx_description
1 polymer ?
#
loop_
_entity_poly.entity_id
_entity_poly.type
_entity_poly.pdbx_seq_one_letter_code
_entity_poly.pdbx_strand_id
1 'polypeptide(L)'
;MKVISLPNDTHLLYAYVDEIKKGVAEDLTDSFFGKKTIIEKGKNGEPIIKDSEYYISISHSRHLVICAVSLNPIGIDIEWKREINEKCYPFINSLYGHIMPVHNVDDWVKLEALVKLLKLKLINAYQSEIDISSVYFEDINIDDEYACVVCNKK
;
A
#
# COMPACT_ATOMS: atom_id res chain seq x y z
N MET A 1 8.62 14.74 7.45
CA MET A 1 8.18 13.34 7.61
C MET A 1 7.34 13.21 8.85
N LYS A 2 6.24 12.46 8.79
CA LYS A 2 5.46 12.01 9.95
C LYS A 2 5.56 10.48 10.04
N VAL A 3 5.45 9.94 11.25
CA VAL A 3 5.56 8.50 11.53
C VAL A 3 4.39 8.06 12.40
N ILE A 4 3.72 6.97 12.01
CA ILE A 4 2.77 6.23 12.85
C ILE A 4 3.39 4.88 13.14
N SER A 5 3.47 4.49 14.42
CA SER A 5 3.94 3.15 14.79
C SER A 5 2.75 2.27 15.14
N LEU A 6 2.70 1.09 14.53
CA LEU A 6 1.70 0.05 14.73
C LEU A 6 2.35 -1.13 15.48
N PRO A 7 1.56 -2.09 16.00
CA PRO A 7 2.10 -3.33 16.56
C PRO A 7 2.99 -4.10 15.58
N ASN A 8 3.76 -5.06 16.10
CA ASN A 8 4.61 -5.97 15.32
C ASN A 8 5.68 -5.26 14.47
N ASP A 9 6.36 -4.27 15.05
CA ASP A 9 7.47 -3.53 14.44
C ASP A 9 7.11 -2.94 13.06
N THR A 10 5.89 -2.43 12.96
CA THR A 10 5.36 -1.83 11.73
C THR A 10 5.30 -0.31 11.87
N HIS A 11 5.85 0.40 10.90
CA HIS A 11 5.88 1.87 10.89
C HIS A 11 5.38 2.41 9.56
N LEU A 12 4.53 3.43 9.62
CA LEU A 12 4.01 4.15 8.47
C LEU A 12 4.68 5.52 8.39
N LEU A 13 5.47 5.73 7.34
CA LEU A 13 6.23 6.93 7.07
C LEU A 13 5.50 7.71 5.98
N TYR A 14 5.14 8.97 6.23
CA TYR A 14 4.42 9.74 5.21
C TYR A 14 4.78 11.22 5.19
N ALA A 15 4.51 11.84 4.06
CA ALA A 15 4.67 13.26 3.84
C ALA A 15 3.59 13.79 2.89
N TYR A 16 3.20 15.04 3.12
CA TYR A 16 2.46 15.83 2.14
C TYR A 16 3.45 16.45 1.17
N VAL A 17 3.19 16.31 -0.13
CA VAL A 17 4.00 16.82 -1.22
C VAL A 17 3.11 17.53 -2.24
N ASP A 18 3.44 18.78 -2.56
CA ASP A 18 2.69 19.57 -3.54
C ASP A 18 2.87 19.01 -4.96
N GLU A 19 4.08 18.52 -5.26
CA GLU A 19 4.43 17.81 -6.49
C GLU A 19 5.12 16.49 -6.14
N ILE A 20 4.68 15.39 -6.76
CA ILE A 20 5.33 14.08 -6.59
C ILE A 20 6.67 14.12 -7.32
N LYS A 21 7.72 14.39 -6.55
CA LYS A 21 9.11 14.30 -7.01
C LYS A 21 9.58 12.85 -6.91
N LYS A 22 10.51 12.45 -7.77
CA LYS A 22 11.23 11.18 -7.59
C LYS A 22 12.05 11.25 -6.30
N GLY A 23 12.14 10.15 -5.57
CA GLY A 23 12.97 10.08 -4.36
C GLY A 23 12.22 10.25 -3.03
N VAL A 24 10.92 10.56 -3.02
CA VAL A 24 10.21 10.83 -1.75
C VAL A 24 10.19 9.61 -0.82
N ALA A 25 10.06 8.40 -1.37
CA ALA A 25 10.09 7.18 -0.55
C ALA A 25 11.48 6.92 0.03
N GLU A 26 12.53 7.16 -0.76
CA GLU A 26 13.92 7.14 -0.33
C GLU A 26 14.15 8.17 0.78
N ASP A 27 13.71 9.42 0.62
CA ASP A 27 13.84 10.46 1.65
C ASP A 27 13.13 10.11 2.97
N LEU A 28 11.94 9.51 2.88
CA LEU A 28 11.18 9.02 4.03
C LEU A 28 11.94 7.90 4.76
N THR A 29 12.42 6.90 4.01
CA THR A 29 13.16 5.76 4.59
C THR A 29 14.53 6.18 5.13
N ASP A 30 15.25 7.06 4.45
CA ASP A 30 16.54 7.61 4.89
C ASP A 30 16.41 8.32 6.23
N SER A 31 15.37 9.14 6.34
CA SER A 31 15.04 9.87 7.56
C SER A 31 14.70 8.92 8.71
N PHE A 32 13.99 7.82 8.44
CA PHE A 32 13.58 6.85 9.45
C PHE A 32 14.76 5.98 9.93
N PHE A 33 15.56 5.42 9.01
CA PHE A 33 16.68 4.55 9.36
C PHE A 33 17.95 5.31 9.78
N GLY A 34 17.98 6.65 9.61
CA GLY A 34 19.14 7.47 9.92
C GLY A 34 20.35 7.21 9.02
N LYS A 35 20.13 6.59 7.86
CA LYS A 35 21.16 6.22 6.89
C LYS A 35 20.56 6.23 5.49
N LYS A 36 21.41 6.36 4.47
CA LYS A 36 20.98 6.22 3.08
C LYS A 36 20.47 4.81 2.81
N THR A 37 19.28 4.73 2.25
CA THR A 37 18.53 3.54 1.88
C THR A 37 18.54 3.39 0.37
N ILE A 38 18.64 2.15 -0.11
CA ILE A 38 18.56 1.86 -1.53
C ILE A 38 17.29 1.03 -1.75
N ILE A 39 16.33 1.59 -2.48
CA ILE A 39 15.11 0.89 -2.86
C ILE A 39 15.27 0.35 -4.28
N GLU A 40 15.23 -0.97 -4.40
CA GLU A 40 15.29 -1.69 -5.68
C GLU A 40 13.89 -2.18 -6.08
N LYS A 41 13.72 -2.54 -7.36
CA LYS A 41 12.49 -3.15 -7.86
C LYS A 41 12.64 -4.66 -7.88
N GLY A 42 11.71 -5.36 -7.24
CA GLY A 42 11.57 -6.80 -7.32
C GLY A 42 11.03 -7.27 -8.67
N LYS A 43 10.75 -8.58 -8.75
CA LYS A 43 10.37 -9.24 -10.01
C LYS A 43 9.09 -8.65 -10.62
N ASN A 44 8.16 -8.24 -9.78
CA ASN A 44 6.87 -7.69 -10.18
C ASN A 44 6.83 -6.16 -10.10
N GLY A 45 7.97 -5.51 -9.82
CA GLY A 45 8.10 -4.07 -9.69
C GLY A 45 7.80 -3.54 -8.28
N GLU A 46 7.54 -4.44 -7.33
CA GLU A 46 7.40 -4.13 -5.91
C GLU A 46 8.70 -3.54 -5.34
N PRO A 47 8.64 -2.60 -4.39
CA PRO A 47 9.84 -2.04 -3.77
C PRO A 47 10.48 -3.04 -2.81
N ILE A 48 11.82 -3.07 -2.78
CA ILE A 48 12.63 -3.87 -1.85
C ILE A 48 13.72 -2.96 -1.29
N ILE A 49 13.88 -2.95 0.03
CA ILE A 49 15.00 -2.26 0.66
C ILE A 49 16.22 -3.18 0.57
N LYS A 50 17.26 -2.74 -0.15
CA LYS A 50 18.51 -3.47 -0.29
C LYS A 50 19.21 -3.62 1.07
N ASP A 51 19.76 -4.80 1.33
CA ASP A 51 20.55 -5.10 2.54
C ASP A 51 19.82 -4.75 3.86
N SER A 52 18.50 -4.97 3.88
CA SER A 52 17.63 -4.73 5.04
C SER A 52 16.71 -5.93 5.27
N GLU A 53 16.42 -6.20 6.55
CA GLU A 53 15.40 -7.16 6.97
C GLU A 53 13.97 -6.61 6.87
N TYR A 54 13.82 -5.30 6.71
CA TYR A 54 12.51 -4.66 6.60
C TYR A 54 11.91 -4.88 5.21
N TYR A 55 10.66 -5.33 5.21
CA TYR A 55 9.76 -5.24 4.07
C TYR A 55 9.28 -3.80 3.92
N ILE A 56 8.99 -3.40 2.68
CA ILE A 56 8.45 -2.09 2.36
C ILE A 56 7.26 -2.24 1.41
N SER A 57 6.24 -1.40 1.64
CA SER A 57 5.15 -1.17 0.70
C SER A 57 4.94 0.32 0.54
N ILE A 58 4.76 0.79 -0.70
CA ILE A 58 4.65 2.21 -1.01
C ILE A 58 3.30 2.45 -1.67
N SER A 59 2.62 3.52 -1.27
CA SER A 59 1.49 4.07 -2.01
C SER A 59 1.55 5.58 -2.04
N HIS A 60 0.86 6.17 -3.00
CA HIS A 60 0.70 7.61 -3.07
C HIS A 60 -0.62 7.94 -3.76
N SER A 61 -1.28 8.99 -3.29
CA SER A 61 -2.45 9.54 -3.97
C SER A 61 -2.50 11.04 -3.73
N ARG A 62 -2.81 11.79 -4.79
CA ARG A 62 -2.82 13.26 -4.82
C ARG A 62 -1.57 13.87 -4.17
N HIS A 63 -1.67 14.45 -2.97
CA HIS A 63 -0.59 15.17 -2.30
C HIS A 63 0.09 14.32 -1.21
N LEU A 64 -0.20 13.03 -1.11
CA LEU A 64 0.28 12.20 -0.01
C LEU A 64 1.08 11.02 -0.55
N VAL A 65 2.30 10.85 -0.05
CA VAL A 65 3.13 9.66 -0.26
C VAL A 65 3.31 8.96 1.07
N ILE A 66 3.09 7.65 1.09
CA ILE A 66 3.22 6.82 2.28
C ILE A 66 4.06 5.57 1.99
N CYS A 67 4.91 5.21 2.95
CA CYS A 67 5.66 3.97 2.99
C CYS A 67 5.31 3.23 4.28
N ALA A 68 4.84 1.98 4.17
CA ALA A 68 4.82 1.05 5.29
C ALA A 68 6.15 0.29 5.31
N VAL A 69 6.82 0.25 6.46
CA VAL A 69 7.99 -0.60 6.71
C VAL A 69 7.70 -1.55 7.87
N SER A 70 8.08 -2.81 7.74
CA SER A 70 7.81 -3.84 8.76
C SER A 70 8.83 -4.96 8.71
N LEU A 71 9.07 -5.64 9.83
CA LEU A 71 9.84 -6.90 9.86
C LEU A 71 9.10 -8.07 9.22
N ASN A 72 7.79 -7.93 8.96
CA ASN A 72 6.95 -8.93 8.29
C ASN A 72 6.48 -8.42 6.92
N PRO A 73 6.10 -9.31 5.99
CA PRO A 73 5.48 -8.90 4.73
C PRO A 73 4.28 -7.98 4.98
N ILE A 74 4.25 -6.85 4.29
CA ILE A 74 3.22 -5.82 4.48
C ILE A 74 2.78 -5.25 3.14
N GLY A 75 1.50 -4.88 3.05
CA GLY A 75 0.94 -4.11 1.95
C GLY A 75 0.29 -2.83 2.48
N ILE A 76 0.47 -1.70 1.78
CA ILE A 76 -0.25 -0.48 2.08
C ILE A 76 -0.84 0.12 0.81
N ASP A 77 -2.05 0.62 0.92
CA ASP A 77 -2.62 1.47 -0.10
C ASP A 77 -3.30 2.71 0.48
N ILE A 78 -3.25 3.80 -0.29
CA ILE A 78 -3.92 5.06 0.02
C ILE A 78 -4.53 5.63 -1.25
N GLU A 79 -5.78 6.08 -1.18
CA GLU A 79 -6.45 6.75 -2.29
C GLU A 79 -7.21 7.98 -1.79
N TRP A 80 -7.11 9.08 -2.53
CA TRP A 80 -7.88 10.29 -2.27
C TRP A 80 -9.37 10.04 -2.57
N LYS A 81 -10.24 10.30 -1.58
CA LYS A 81 -11.69 10.17 -1.70
C LYS A 81 -12.20 11.26 -2.62
N ARG A 82 -12.57 10.84 -3.82
CA ARG A 82 -13.23 11.65 -4.84
C ARG A 82 -14.45 10.92 -5.39
N GLU A 83 -15.31 11.65 -6.08
CA GLU A 83 -16.38 11.03 -6.85
C GLU A 83 -15.76 10.16 -7.95
N ILE A 84 -16.06 8.86 -7.90
CA ILE A 84 -15.69 7.89 -8.93
C ILE A 84 -16.95 7.54 -9.71
N ASN A 85 -16.82 7.42 -11.03
CA ASN A 85 -17.90 6.96 -11.87
C ASN A 85 -18.34 5.56 -11.43
N GLU A 86 -19.59 5.40 -11.01
CA GLU A 86 -20.11 4.14 -10.49
C GLU A 86 -19.94 2.95 -11.46
N LYS A 87 -19.81 3.21 -12.77
CA LYS A 87 -19.54 2.18 -13.79
C LYS A 87 -18.16 1.52 -13.64
N CYS A 88 -17.24 2.13 -12.90
CA CYS A 88 -15.94 1.55 -12.59
C CYS A 88 -16.08 0.29 -11.70
N TYR A 89 -17.01 0.28 -10.74
CA TYR A 89 -17.13 -0.83 -9.79
C TYR A 89 -17.60 -2.14 -10.45
N PRO A 90 -18.60 -2.17 -11.35
CA PRO A 90 -18.92 -3.38 -12.12
C PRO A 90 -17.74 -3.91 -12.94
N PHE A 91 -16.94 -3.04 -13.55
CA PHE A 91 -15.75 -3.45 -14.29
C PHE A 91 -14.65 -4.02 -13.39
N ILE A 92 -14.39 -3.39 -12.24
CA ILE A 92 -13.45 -3.91 -11.25
C ILE A 92 -13.92 -5.28 -10.75
N ASN A 93 -15.20 -5.41 -10.43
CA ASN A 93 -15.77 -6.66 -9.93
C ASN A 93 -15.79 -7.78 -10.97
N SER A 94 -15.91 -7.48 -12.26
CA SER A 94 -15.81 -8.52 -13.30
C SER A 94 -14.41 -9.14 -13.37
N LEU A 95 -13.39 -8.42 -12.91
CA LEU A 95 -12.02 -8.91 -12.84
C LEU A 95 -11.67 -9.48 -11.46
N TYR A 96 -11.95 -8.74 -10.38
CA TYR A 96 -11.43 -9.02 -9.03
C TYR A 96 -12.50 -9.44 -8.01
N GLY A 97 -13.79 -9.42 -8.37
CA GLY A 97 -14.88 -9.69 -7.42
C GLY A 97 -14.84 -11.10 -6.81
N HIS A 98 -14.16 -12.04 -7.47
CA HIS A 98 -13.92 -13.39 -6.94
C HIS A 98 -12.87 -13.42 -5.80
N ILE A 99 -12.03 -12.40 -5.70
CA ILE A 99 -11.06 -12.20 -4.60
C ILE A 99 -11.74 -11.42 -3.48
N MET A 100 -12.26 -10.24 -3.83
CA MET A 100 -12.95 -9.33 -2.92
C MET A 100 -13.88 -8.43 -3.72
N PRO A 101 -15.17 -8.33 -3.36
CA PRO A 101 -16.08 -7.39 -4.01
C PRO A 101 -15.73 -5.95 -3.65
N VAL A 102 -15.77 -5.06 -4.64
CA VAL A 102 -15.44 -3.63 -4.51
C VAL A 102 -16.67 -2.79 -4.79
N HIS A 103 -17.18 -2.08 -3.78
CA HIS A 103 -18.38 -1.23 -3.90
C HIS A 103 -18.07 0.25 -3.76
N ASN A 104 -16.93 0.59 -3.17
CA ASN A 104 -16.49 1.94 -2.88
C ASN A 104 -14.96 2.03 -2.90
N VAL A 105 -14.42 3.21 -2.59
CA VAL A 105 -12.96 3.44 -2.51
C VAL A 105 -12.32 2.65 -1.36
N ASP A 106 -13.02 2.48 -0.23
CA ASP A 106 -12.49 1.76 0.93
C ASP A 106 -12.27 0.26 0.62
N ASP A 107 -13.16 -0.34 -0.17
CA ASP A 107 -12.97 -1.71 -0.66
C ASP A 107 -11.82 -1.80 -1.69
N TRP A 108 -11.64 -0.76 -2.51
CA TRP A 108 -10.57 -0.70 -3.51
C TRP A 108 -9.19 -0.68 -2.83
N VAL A 109 -9.01 0.20 -1.83
CA VAL A 109 -7.72 0.28 -1.12
C VAL A 109 -7.40 -1.02 -0.36
N LYS A 110 -8.42 -1.77 0.10
CA LYS A 110 -8.22 -3.12 0.68
C LYS A 110 -7.70 -4.10 -0.36
N LEU A 111 -8.31 -4.15 -1.54
CA LEU A 111 -7.85 -4.99 -2.65
C LEU A 111 -6.41 -4.65 -3.06
N GLU A 112 -6.08 -3.36 -3.25
CA GLU A 112 -4.72 -2.95 -3.65
C GLU A 112 -3.68 -3.22 -2.55
N ALA A 113 -4.02 -2.98 -1.28
CA ALA A 113 -3.13 -3.31 -0.17
C ALA A 113 -2.85 -4.84 -0.11
N LEU A 114 -3.86 -5.69 -0.34
CA LEU A 114 -3.68 -7.13 -0.45
C LEU A 114 -2.76 -7.51 -1.63
N VAL A 115 -2.99 -6.95 -2.81
CA VAL A 115 -2.15 -7.22 -4.00
C VAL A 115 -0.70 -6.82 -3.75
N LYS A 116 -0.48 -5.69 -3.06
CA LYS A 116 0.85 -5.22 -2.67
C LYS A 116 1.51 -6.12 -1.62
N LEU A 117 0.78 -6.59 -0.62
CA LEU A 117 1.27 -7.56 0.37
C LEU A 117 1.77 -8.84 -0.32
N LEU A 118 1.03 -9.31 -1.31
CA LEU A 118 1.35 -10.52 -2.07
C LEU A 118 2.45 -10.30 -3.12
N LYS A 119 2.94 -9.06 -3.27
CA LYS A 119 3.93 -8.66 -4.28
C LYS A 119 3.49 -9.01 -5.69
N LEU A 120 2.20 -8.89 -5.98
CA LEU A 120 1.60 -9.16 -7.28
C LEU A 120 1.39 -7.86 -8.05
N LYS A 121 1.33 -7.97 -9.38
CA LYS A 121 0.67 -6.96 -10.21
C LYS A 121 -0.82 -7.28 -10.26
N LEU A 122 -1.65 -6.27 -10.46
CA LEU A 122 -3.09 -6.43 -10.69
C LEU A 122 -3.41 -7.48 -11.77
N ILE A 123 -2.64 -7.50 -12.88
CA ILE A 123 -2.85 -8.50 -13.95
C ILE A 123 -2.63 -9.95 -13.47
N ASN A 124 -1.71 -10.16 -12.54
CA ASN A 124 -1.45 -11.47 -11.95
C ASN A 124 -2.51 -11.81 -10.89
N ALA A 125 -2.96 -10.81 -10.13
CA ALA A 125 -3.94 -11.00 -9.07
C ALA A 125 -5.27 -11.53 -9.59
N TYR A 126 -5.86 -10.96 -10.66
CA TYR A 126 -7.15 -11.45 -11.17
C TYR A 126 -7.09 -12.87 -11.77
N GLN A 127 -5.89 -13.38 -12.04
CA GLN A 127 -5.68 -14.74 -12.56
C GLN A 127 -5.38 -15.75 -11.45
N SER A 128 -5.33 -15.31 -10.19
CA SER A 128 -4.87 -16.12 -9.07
C SER A 128 -6.01 -16.44 -8.10
N GLU A 129 -5.98 -17.64 -7.53
CA GLU A 129 -6.76 -17.94 -6.34
C GLU A 129 -6.02 -17.38 -5.11
N ILE A 130 -6.64 -16.42 -4.43
CA ILE A 130 -6.06 -15.74 -3.27
C ILE A 130 -6.84 -16.10 -2.01
N ASP A 131 -6.16 -16.70 -1.04
CA ASP A 131 -6.73 -16.98 0.28
C ASP A 131 -6.71 -15.72 1.17
N ILE A 132 -7.81 -14.97 1.13
CA ILE A 132 -8.02 -13.79 1.96
C ILE A 132 -8.17 -14.12 3.46
N SER A 133 -8.39 -15.39 3.83
CA SER A 133 -8.57 -15.77 5.24
C SER A 133 -7.26 -15.71 6.01
N SER A 134 -6.12 -15.75 5.32
CA SER A 134 -4.76 -15.67 5.88
C SER A 134 -4.24 -14.26 6.18
N VAL A 135 -5.05 -13.23 5.89
CA VAL A 135 -4.67 -11.82 6.06
C VAL A 135 -5.67 -11.06 6.93
N TYR A 136 -5.23 -9.95 7.49
CA TYR A 136 -6.11 -8.96 8.13
C TYR A 136 -5.80 -7.55 7.62
N PHE A 137 -6.82 -6.69 7.69
CA PHE A 137 -6.77 -5.30 7.25
C PHE A 137 -6.91 -4.37 8.45
N GLU A 138 -6.14 -3.29 8.45
CA GLU A 138 -6.23 -2.21 9.43
C GLU A 138 -6.46 -0.90 8.68
N ASP A 139 -7.60 -0.27 8.93
CA ASP A 139 -7.94 1.05 8.38
C ASP A 139 -7.16 2.11 9.16
N ILE A 140 -6.41 2.96 8.46
CA ILE A 140 -5.55 3.98 9.07
C ILE A 140 -6.13 5.36 8.76
N ASN A 141 -6.51 6.12 9.79
CA ASN A 141 -6.87 7.51 9.59
C ASN A 141 -5.64 8.40 9.63
N ILE A 142 -5.16 8.81 8.44
CA ILE A 142 -4.10 9.83 8.29
C ILE A 142 -4.71 11.21 8.09
N ASP A 143 -5.79 11.26 7.30
CA ASP A 143 -6.53 12.43 6.89
C ASP A 143 -7.89 11.97 6.35
N ASP A 144 -8.96 12.67 6.71
CA ASP A 144 -10.33 12.27 6.39
C ASP A 144 -10.61 12.28 4.87
N GLU A 145 -9.84 13.06 4.09
CA GLU A 145 -9.91 13.09 2.62
C GLU A 145 -9.36 11.82 1.95
N TYR A 146 -8.73 10.91 2.69
CA TYR A 146 -8.10 9.71 2.13
C TYR A 146 -8.71 8.44 2.72
N ALA A 147 -8.78 7.39 1.90
CA ALA A 147 -8.92 6.02 2.36
C ALA A 147 -7.52 5.42 2.43
N CYS A 148 -7.11 4.87 3.58
CA CYS A 148 -5.79 4.28 3.75
C CYS A 148 -5.92 2.96 4.50
N VAL A 149 -5.31 1.90 3.96
CA VAL A 149 -5.39 0.56 4.53
C VAL A 149 -4.02 -0.10 4.54
N VAL A 150 -3.69 -0.71 5.67
CA VAL A 150 -2.59 -1.64 5.81
C VAL A 150 -3.14 -3.07 5.75
N CYS A 151 -2.48 -3.93 4.99
CA CYS A 151 -2.77 -5.35 4.90
C CYS A 151 -1.57 -6.16 5.43
N ASN A 152 -1.84 -7.05 6.37
CA ASN A 152 -0.85 -7.89 7.05
C ASN A 152 -1.25 -9.37 6.97
N LYS A 153 -0.27 -10.26 7.12
CA LYS A 153 -0.55 -11.67 7.38
C LYS A 153 -1.00 -11.87 8.83
N LYS A 154 -1.95 -12.78 9.05
CA LYS A 154 -2.36 -13.23 10.39
C LYS A 154 -1.27 -14.07 11.06
#